data_AF-W6K1Y4-F1
#
_entry.id   AF-W6K1Y4-F1
#
_cell.length_a   1.000
_cell.length_b   1.000
_cell.length_c   1.000
_cell.angle_alpha   90.00
_cell.angle_beta   90.00
_cell.angle_gamma   90.00
#
_symmetry.space_group_name_H-M   'P 1'
#
loop_
_entity.id
_entity.type
_entity.pdbx_description
1 polymer ?
#
loop_
_entity_poly.entity_id
_entity_poly.type
_entity_poly.pdbx_seq_one_letter_code
_entity_poly.pdbx_strand_id
1 'polypeptide(L)'
;MPICAVLTEHGITIAPSTYHAHKATPVSDAAVEEAYLVNALVTLWRENWGVYGARKLWKAARRAGLDVGRDQVARLMRIAGIRGVVRGRHTTVTTRGDQAAPRHPDLVKRGWEDPTRIDQLWVADFS
;
A
#
# COMPACT_ATOMS: atom_id res chain seq x y z
N MET A 1 3.01 -5.12 -37.60
CA MET A 1 2.20 -4.93 -36.37
C MET A 1 3.00 -4.07 -35.41
N PRO A 2 2.69 -2.76 -35.28
CA PRO A 2 3.65 -1.80 -34.74
C PRO A 2 4.00 -2.06 -33.28
N ILE A 3 3.04 -2.43 -32.41
CA ILE A 3 3.33 -2.54 -30.97
C ILE A 3 4.22 -3.75 -30.61
N CYS A 4 3.93 -4.95 -31.13
CA CYS A 4 4.76 -6.12 -30.85
C CYS A 4 6.15 -6.02 -31.52
N ALA A 5 6.21 -5.40 -32.71
CA ALA A 5 7.48 -5.14 -33.39
C ALA A 5 8.37 -4.19 -32.59
N VAL A 6 7.84 -3.03 -32.16
CA VAL A 6 8.56 -2.05 -31.34
C VAL A 6 8.99 -2.65 -29.99
N LEU A 7 8.14 -3.45 -29.33
CA LEU A 7 8.52 -4.14 -28.10
C LEU A 7 9.69 -5.11 -28.31
N THR A 8 9.70 -5.82 -29.45
CA THR A 8 10.77 -6.74 -29.81
C THR A 8 12.06 -5.99 -30.13
N GLU A 9 11.99 -4.86 -30.83
CA GLU A 9 13.13 -3.95 -31.09
C GLU A 9 13.79 -3.47 -29.79
N HIS A 10 13.01 -3.29 -28.72
CA HIS A 10 13.50 -2.94 -27.39
C HIS A 10 13.84 -4.14 -26.49
N GLY A 11 13.96 -5.36 -27.06
CA GLY A 11 14.40 -6.55 -26.35
C GLY A 11 13.32 -7.26 -25.52
N ILE A 12 12.05 -6.88 -25.68
CA ILE A 12 10.91 -7.51 -25.00
C ILE A 12 10.23 -8.49 -25.96
N THR A 13 10.56 -9.77 -25.82
CA THR A 13 9.96 -10.84 -26.63
C THR A 13 8.50 -11.06 -26.24
N ILE A 14 7.58 -10.77 -27.15
CA ILE A 14 6.13 -11.02 -26.98
C ILE A 14 5.54 -11.66 -28.23
N ALA A 15 4.77 -12.74 -28.05
CA ALA A 15 4.06 -13.38 -29.15
C ALA A 15 2.83 -12.53 -29.58
N PRO A 16 2.64 -12.24 -30.88
CA PRO A 16 1.48 -11.49 -31.37
C PRO A 16 0.14 -12.13 -30.99
N SER A 17 0.06 -13.46 -31.01
CA SER A 17 -1.14 -14.21 -30.61
C SER A 17 -1.52 -13.96 -29.15
N THR A 18 -0.54 -13.96 -28.24
CA THR A 18 -0.74 -13.65 -26.81
C THR A 18 -1.24 -12.22 -26.62
N TYR A 19 -0.66 -11.25 -27.32
CA TYR A 19 -1.12 -9.86 -27.27
C TYR A 19 -2.59 -9.73 -27.72
N HIS A 20 -2.96 -10.38 -28.83
CA HIS A 20 -4.33 -10.31 -29.34
C HIS A 20 -5.34 -11.05 -28.46
N ALA A 21 -4.98 -12.21 -27.92
CA ALA A 21 -5.81 -12.93 -26.96
C ALA A 21 -6.05 -12.09 -25.70
N HIS A 22 -5.01 -11.45 -25.17
CA HIS A 22 -5.13 -10.56 -24.03
C HIS A 22 -5.96 -9.31 -24.35
N LYS A 23 -5.71 -8.67 -25.50
CA LYS A 23 -6.48 -7.50 -25.95
C LYS A 23 -7.97 -7.82 -26.16
N ALA A 24 -8.28 -9.04 -26.59
CA ALA A 24 -9.66 -9.50 -26.79
C ALA A 24 -10.34 -9.95 -25.49
N THR A 25 -9.60 -10.04 -24.37
CA THR A 25 -10.18 -10.43 -23.09
C THR A 25 -11.18 -9.36 -22.64
N PRO A 26 -12.47 -9.70 -22.46
CA PRO A 26 -13.46 -8.73 -22.03
C PRO A 26 -13.21 -8.30 -20.58
N VAL A 27 -13.73 -7.14 -20.21
CA VAL A 27 -13.76 -6.72 -18.80
C VAL A 27 -14.60 -7.73 -18.03
N SER A 28 -14.08 -8.22 -16.90
CA SER A 28 -14.81 -9.17 -16.05
C SER A 28 -15.95 -8.47 -15.31
N ASP A 29 -17.01 -9.22 -15.00
CA ASP A 29 -18.14 -8.70 -14.22
C ASP A 29 -17.69 -8.09 -12.88
N ALA A 30 -16.73 -8.74 -12.22
CA ALA A 30 -16.13 -8.23 -10.98
C ALA A 30 -15.44 -6.86 -11.15
N ALA A 31 -14.78 -6.62 -12.29
CA ALA A 31 -14.17 -5.32 -12.57
C ALA A 31 -15.23 -4.24 -12.87
N VAL A 32 -16.34 -4.64 -13.49
CA VAL A 32 -17.49 -3.75 -13.70
C VAL A 32 -18.15 -3.39 -12.36
N GLU A 33 -18.40 -4.37 -11.48
CA GLU A 33 -18.93 -4.14 -10.13
C GLU A 33 -18.00 -3.26 -9.29
N GLU A 34 -16.68 -3.49 -9.36
CA GLU A 34 -15.71 -2.66 -8.66
C GLU A 34 -15.75 -1.20 -9.17
N ALA A 35 -15.92 -0.99 -10.49
CA ALA A 35 -16.08 0.34 -11.05
C ALA A 35 -17.35 1.05 -10.53
N TYR A 36 -18.46 0.33 -10.40
CA TYR A 36 -19.68 0.88 -9.78
C TYR A 36 -19.47 1.24 -8.30
N LEU A 37 -18.78 0.38 -7.55
CA LEU A 37 -18.41 0.66 -6.15
C LEU A 37 -17.52 1.91 -6.05
N VAL A 38 -16.53 2.05 -6.93
CA VAL A 38 -15.69 3.25 -6.99
C VAL A 38 -16.54 4.49 -7.22
N ASN A 39 -17.45 4.47 -8.19
CA ASN A 39 -18.31 5.61 -8.49
C ASN A 39 -19.23 5.98 -7.31
N ALA A 40 -19.81 4.99 -6.64
CA ALA A 40 -20.63 5.20 -5.44
C ALA A 40 -19.82 5.82 -4.30
N LEU A 41 -18.60 5.33 -4.06
CA LEU A 41 -17.70 5.88 -3.04
C LEU A 41 -17.25 7.32 -3.35
N VAL A 42 -16.96 7.63 -4.62
CA VAL A 42 -16.61 9.00 -5.06
C VAL A 42 -17.78 9.95 -4.86
N THR A 43 -18.99 9.54 -5.20
CA THR A 43 -20.23 10.32 -4.99
C THR A 43 -20.41 10.62 -3.51
N LEU A 44 -20.38 9.58 -2.67
CA LEU A 44 -20.51 9.73 -1.22
C LEU A 44 -19.39 10.61 -0.62
N TRP A 45 -18.16 10.50 -1.13
CA TRP A 45 -17.05 11.35 -0.72
C TRP A 45 -17.30 12.83 -1.06
N ARG A 46 -17.82 13.12 -2.26
CA ARG A 46 -18.18 14.49 -2.70
C ARG A 46 -19.32 15.07 -1.87
N GLU A 47 -20.36 14.28 -1.59
CA GLU A 47 -21.48 14.67 -0.71
C GLU A 47 -21.02 15.02 0.70
N ASN A 48 -19.94 14.39 1.16
CA ASN A 48 -19.29 14.69 2.45
C ASN A 48 -18.12 15.68 2.29
N TRP A 49 -18.20 16.60 1.33
CA TRP A 49 -17.23 17.69 1.06
C TRP A 49 -15.77 17.24 0.89
N GLY A 50 -15.55 15.98 0.53
CA GLY A 50 -14.23 15.39 0.38
C GLY A 50 -13.43 15.22 1.66
N VAL A 51 -14.03 15.40 2.85
CA VAL A 51 -13.29 15.35 4.11
C VAL A 51 -13.09 13.92 4.63
N TYR A 52 -13.86 12.95 4.13
CA TYR A 52 -13.81 11.57 4.61
C TYR A 52 -12.62 10.79 4.04
N GLY A 53 -11.74 10.34 4.94
CA GLY A 53 -10.74 9.32 4.64
C GLY A 53 -11.35 7.92 4.69
N ALA A 54 -10.55 6.90 4.33
CA ALA A 54 -10.99 5.51 4.18
C ALA A 54 -11.87 5.00 5.33
N ARG A 55 -11.47 5.23 6.59
CA ARG A 55 -12.24 4.77 7.76
C ARG A 55 -13.62 5.44 7.87
N LYS A 56 -13.73 6.74 7.60
CA LYS A 56 -15.01 7.47 7.68
C LYS A 56 -15.90 7.14 6.48
N LEU A 57 -15.30 7.08 5.30
CA LEU A 57 -16.00 6.73 4.06
C LEU A 57 -16.53 5.30 4.11
N TRP A 58 -15.77 4.35 4.66
CA TRP A 58 -16.23 2.98 4.89
C TRP A 58 -17.47 2.91 5.79
N LYS A 59 -17.46 3.64 6.91
CA LYS A 59 -18.64 3.71 7.78
C LYS A 59 -19.84 4.34 7.08
N ALA A 60 -19.62 5.38 6.28
CA ALA A 60 -20.68 6.02 5.50
C ALA A 60 -21.23 5.06 4.43
N ALA A 61 -20.36 4.35 3.71
CA ALA A 61 -20.72 3.37 2.69
C ALA A 61 -21.57 2.23 3.28
N ARG A 62 -21.18 1.67 4.43
CA ARG A 62 -21.98 0.66 5.14
C ARG A 62 -23.36 1.17 5.55
N ARG A 63 -23.47 2.44 5.99
CA ARG A 63 -24.77 3.07 6.31
C ARG A 63 -25.62 3.32 5.07
N ALA A 64 -24.98 3.54 3.92
CA ALA A 64 -25.65 3.65 2.63
C ALA A 64 -26.00 2.27 2.01
N GLY A 65 -25.76 1.17 2.73
CA GLY A 65 -26.10 -0.19 2.27
C GLY A 65 -25.06 -0.85 1.36
N LEU A 66 -23.88 -0.24 1.16
CA LEU A 66 -22.82 -0.83 0.35
C LEU A 66 -22.09 -1.93 1.13
N ASP A 67 -22.04 -3.14 0.59
CA ASP A 67 -21.28 -4.24 1.16
C ASP A 67 -19.79 -4.15 0.77
N VAL A 68 -19.05 -3.29 1.49
CA VAL A 68 -17.64 -3.02 1.21
C VAL A 68 -16.77 -3.12 2.46
N GLY A 69 -15.62 -3.79 2.31
CA GLY A 69 -14.62 -3.91 3.38
C GLY A 69 -13.84 -2.61 3.61
N ARG A 70 -13.34 -2.38 4.82
CA ARG A 70 -12.56 -1.16 5.16
C ARG A 70 -11.35 -0.98 4.26
N ASP A 71 -10.58 -2.04 4.07
CA ASP A 71 -9.32 -1.99 3.31
C ASP A 71 -9.60 -1.98 1.80
N GLN A 72 -10.74 -2.53 1.38
CA GLN A 72 -11.27 -2.37 0.03
C GLN A 72 -11.59 -0.90 -0.25
N VAL A 73 -12.30 -0.19 0.63
CA VAL A 73 -12.53 1.26 0.48
C VAL A 73 -11.21 2.01 0.35
N ALA A 74 -10.21 1.69 1.17
CA ALA A 74 -8.89 2.32 1.07
C ALA A 74 -8.21 2.09 -0.30
N ARG A 75 -8.30 0.86 -0.83
CA ARG A 75 -7.83 0.52 -2.19
C ARG A 75 -8.59 1.31 -3.26
N LEU A 76 -9.91 1.31 -3.21
CA LEU A 76 -10.77 1.98 -4.19
C LEU A 76 -10.57 3.50 -4.18
N MET A 77 -10.38 4.11 -3.00
CA MET A 77 -10.02 5.52 -2.88
C MET A 77 -8.68 5.82 -3.59
N ARG A 78 -7.69 4.92 -3.48
CA ARG A 78 -6.40 5.08 -4.18
C ARG A 78 -6.56 4.98 -5.70
N ILE A 79 -7.34 4.01 -6.18
CA ILE A 79 -7.66 3.86 -7.62
C ILE A 79 -8.33 5.13 -8.14
N ALA A 80 -9.28 5.70 -7.39
CA ALA A 80 -10.00 6.92 -7.75
C ALA A 80 -9.21 8.22 -7.51
N GLY A 81 -8.01 8.16 -6.91
CA GLY A 81 -7.21 9.34 -6.59
C GLY A 81 -7.82 10.26 -5.52
N ILE A 82 -8.81 9.79 -4.75
CA ILE A 82 -9.45 10.57 -3.69
C ILE A 82 -8.81 10.30 -2.33
N ARG A 83 -8.76 11.33 -1.49
CA ARG A 83 -8.24 11.24 -0.12
C ARG A 83 -9.09 12.07 0.82
N GLY A 84 -9.18 11.63 2.07
CA GLY A 84 -9.78 12.43 3.13
C GLY A 84 -8.86 13.57 3.56
N VAL A 85 -9.46 14.59 4.15
CA VAL A 85 -8.70 15.67 4.80
C VAL A 85 -8.13 15.15 6.11
N VAL A 86 -6.82 15.38 6.30
CA VAL A 86 -6.12 15.12 7.55
C VAL A 86 -5.78 16.46 8.17
N ARG A 87 -6.15 16.69 9.43
CA ARG A 87 -5.70 17.87 10.19
C ARG A 87 -4.26 17.63 10.65
N GLY A 88 -3.36 18.55 10.31
CA GLY A 88 -1.96 18.55 10.75
C GLY A 88 -0.99 17.78 9.85
N ARG A 89 0.31 18.04 10.05
CA ARG A 89 1.43 17.30 9.44
C ARG A 89 1.87 16.20 10.41
N HIS A 90 1.32 14.99 10.28
CA HIS A 90 1.91 13.81 10.92
C HIS A 90 2.96 13.21 10.01
N THR A 91 4.07 13.91 9.84
CA THR A 91 5.34 13.18 9.76
C THR A 91 5.72 12.97 11.22
N THR A 92 5.26 11.89 11.83
CA THR A 92 5.79 11.49 13.14
C THR A 92 7.25 11.15 12.91
N VAL A 93 8.13 12.12 13.13
CA VAL A 93 9.56 11.89 13.22
C VAL A 93 9.77 11.36 14.62
N THR A 94 9.56 10.05 14.80
CA THR A 94 9.60 9.40 16.12
C THR A 94 10.96 9.61 16.79
N THR A 95 12.03 9.69 15.99
CA THR A 95 13.39 9.98 16.46
C THR A 95 14.23 10.37 15.24
N ARG A 96 14.94 11.50 15.28
CA ARG A 96 16.14 11.66 14.43
C ARG A 96 17.29 11.08 15.24
N GLY A 97 17.79 9.91 14.83
CA GLY A 97 18.97 9.33 15.48
C GLY A 97 20.13 10.29 15.34
N ASP A 98 20.60 10.83 16.47
CA ASP A 98 21.84 11.59 16.51
C ASP A 98 23.00 10.60 16.43
N GLN A 99 23.74 10.65 15.33
CA GLN A 99 24.91 9.78 15.14
C GLN A 99 26.05 10.10 16.11
N ALA A 100 26.05 11.30 16.69
CA ALA A 100 27.02 11.76 17.68
C ALA A 100 26.58 11.48 19.13
N ALA A 101 25.36 10.96 19.35
CA ALA A 101 24.92 10.61 20.69
C ALA A 101 25.83 9.53 21.30
N PRO A 102 26.19 9.64 22.59
CA PRO A 102 26.96 8.62 23.29
C PRO A 102 26.25 7.27 23.18
N ARG A 103 26.91 6.29 22.56
CA ARG A 103 26.42 4.91 22.52
C ARG A 103 26.85 4.22 23.80
N HIS A 104 25.96 3.40 24.37
CA HIS A 104 26.34 2.52 25.45
C HIS A 104 27.53 1.64 24.97
N PRO A 105 28.55 1.42 25.81
CA PRO A 105 29.68 0.60 25.43
C PRO A 105 29.21 -0.79 24.98
N ASP A 106 29.78 -1.26 23.88
CA ASP A 106 29.63 -2.62 23.40
C ASP A 106 30.48 -3.55 24.28
N LEU A 107 29.84 -4.11 25.31
CA LEU A 107 30.49 -5.03 26.25
C LEU A 107 30.87 -6.36 25.59
N VAL A 108 30.28 -6.67 24.43
CA VAL A 108 30.48 -7.92 23.67
C VAL A 108 31.55 -7.73 22.58
N LYS A 109 31.96 -6.48 22.29
CA LYS A 109 32.93 -6.12 21.26
C LYS A 109 32.64 -6.76 19.89
N ARG A 110 31.35 -6.95 19.57
CA ARG A 110 30.85 -7.69 18.39
C ARG A 110 31.32 -9.14 18.26
N GLY A 111 31.82 -9.75 19.33
CA GLY A 111 32.22 -11.16 19.42
C GLY A 111 31.02 -12.11 19.56
N TRP A 112 30.05 -12.03 18.65
CA TRP A 112 28.83 -12.86 18.72
C TRP A 112 29.10 -14.35 18.52
N GLU A 113 30.29 -14.71 18.02
CA GLU A 113 30.77 -16.08 17.82
C GLU A 113 31.59 -16.61 19.03
N ASP A 114 31.94 -15.74 19.99
CA ASP A 114 32.71 -16.10 21.18
C ASP A 114 31.99 -17.05 22.16
N PRO A 115 30.65 -16.99 22.37
CA PRO A 115 29.99 -17.92 23.28
C PRO A 115 29.88 -19.32 22.67
N THR A 116 30.43 -20.30 23.37
CA THR A 116 30.51 -21.72 22.95
C THR A 116 29.46 -22.60 23.65
N ARG A 117 28.71 -22.06 24.62
CA ARG A 117 27.63 -22.73 25.36
C ARG A 117 26.55 -21.75 25.78
N ILE A 118 25.39 -22.30 26.13
CA ILE A 118 24.24 -21.54 26.67
C ILE A 118 24.66 -20.83 27.98
N ASP A 119 23.99 -19.70 28.29
CA ASP A 119 24.16 -18.86 29.50
C ASP A 119 25.47 -18.06 29.63
N GLN A 120 26.22 -17.88 28.54
CA GLN A 120 27.46 -17.08 28.54
C GLN A 120 27.26 -15.60 28.22
N LEU A 121 26.15 -15.24 27.58
CA LEU A 121 25.86 -13.89 27.14
C LEU A 121 24.39 -13.57 27.42
N TRP A 122 24.14 -12.46 28.12
CA TRP A 122 22.81 -12.01 28.51
C TRP A 122 22.56 -10.65 27.88
N VAL A 123 21.52 -10.55 27.05
CA VAL A 123 21.09 -9.29 26.43
C VAL A 123 19.80 -8.86 27.10
N ALA A 124 19.77 -7.64 27.61
CA ALA A 124 18.56 -7.01 28.11
C ALA A 124 18.19 -5.87 27.16
N ASP A 125 16.92 -5.82 26.76
CA ASP A 125 16.33 -4.66 26.10
C ASP A 125 15.33 -4.03 27.06
N PHE A 126 15.29 -2.70 27.08
CA PHE A 126 14.34 -1.93 27.87
C PHE A 126 13.49 -1.10 26.90
N SER A 127 12.18 -1.30 26.94
CA SER A 127 11.20 -0.55 26.14
C SER A 127 10.64 0.66 26.88
#